data_AF-A0A7X9XDH4-F1
#
_entry.id   AF-A0A7X9XDH4-F1
#
_cell.length_a   1.000
_cell.length_b   1.000
_cell.length_c   1.000
_cell.angle_alpha   90.00
_cell.angle_beta   90.00
_cell.angle_gamma   90.00
#
_symmetry.space_group_name_H-M   'P 1'
#
loop_
_entity.id
_entity.type
_entity.pdbx_description
1 polymer ?
#
loop_
_entity_poly.entity_id
_entity_poly.type
_entity_poly.pdbx_seq_one_letter_code
_entity_poly.pdbx_strand_id
1 'polypeptide(L)'
;MLSFASTKNAVLTRVNSTPKFSFKHTDEELYTIILRAKSLKLPQDELEDLLFISCREAKVIEADELIKQIDNWINVVKKEGLPYKFTGEEQFLKFKNELKQGLQNIGVSVSDVRIQGSSLRTPNANDVDLVAMVSQNDFEHYLKGSFIKLTNKKTGDIFNLTEMSNEELFTLATYVRNNPSYFNSKAMTFQNAFFTKKISSKTTKPAIIPGLRNLRKALFENYKNLNIEDISIMTPKGGLDLKPYINL
;
A
#
# COMPACT_ATOMS: atom_id res chain seq x y z
N MET A 1 1.36 -22.86 -12.97
CA MET A 1 2.72 -22.93 -13.57
C MET A 1 2.93 -21.63 -14.30
N LEU A 2 4.06 -20.93 -14.07
CA LEU A 2 4.33 -19.63 -14.71
C LEU A 2 4.26 -19.75 -16.24
N SER A 3 3.32 -19.04 -16.88
CA SER A 3 3.17 -18.98 -18.34
C SER A 3 3.43 -17.56 -18.82
N PHE A 4 4.21 -17.43 -19.90
CA PHE A 4 4.51 -16.13 -20.49
C PHE A 4 3.22 -15.37 -20.87
N ALA A 5 2.34 -16.04 -21.63
CA ALA A 5 1.10 -15.43 -22.10
C ALA A 5 0.16 -15.09 -20.93
N SER A 6 0.03 -15.96 -19.92
CA SER A 6 -0.85 -15.68 -18.79
C SER A 6 -0.35 -14.52 -17.95
N THR A 7 0.94 -14.51 -17.62
CA THR A 7 1.55 -13.44 -16.81
C THR A 7 1.51 -12.11 -17.54
N LYS A 8 1.85 -12.09 -18.85
CA LYS A 8 1.75 -10.87 -19.67
C LYS A 8 0.33 -10.32 -19.68
N ASN A 9 -0.66 -11.16 -19.95
CA ASN A 9 -2.07 -10.73 -20.00
C ASN A 9 -2.57 -10.20 -18.65
N ALA A 10 -2.26 -10.90 -17.55
CA ALA A 10 -2.66 -10.47 -16.21
C ALA A 10 -2.09 -9.09 -15.86
N VAL A 11 -0.79 -8.87 -16.12
CA VAL A 11 -0.13 -7.59 -15.84
C VAL A 11 -0.66 -6.50 -16.76
N LEU A 12 -0.82 -6.76 -18.06
CA LEU A 12 -1.38 -5.80 -19.02
C LEU A 12 -2.78 -5.34 -18.63
N THR A 13 -3.68 -6.27 -18.30
CA THR A 13 -5.03 -5.95 -17.85
C THR A 13 -5.02 -5.03 -16.63
N ARG A 14 -4.14 -5.30 -15.66
CA ARG A 14 -4.03 -4.49 -14.44
C ARG A 14 -3.42 -3.11 -14.70
N VAL A 15 -2.36 -3.05 -15.50
CA VAL A 15 -1.71 -1.79 -15.88
C VAL A 15 -2.68 -0.88 -16.63
N ASN A 16 -3.38 -1.40 -17.63
CA ASN A 16 -4.32 -0.62 -18.44
C ASN A 16 -5.53 -0.09 -17.66
N SER A 17 -5.87 -0.73 -16.54
CA SER A 17 -6.95 -0.31 -15.65
C SER A 17 -6.49 0.55 -14.47
N THR A 18 -5.17 0.78 -14.31
CA THR A 18 -4.63 1.54 -13.19
C THR A 18 -3.98 2.85 -13.65
N PRO A 19 -4.48 4.02 -13.25
CA PRO A 19 -3.85 5.29 -13.57
C PRO A 19 -2.39 5.37 -13.08
N LYS A 20 -1.51 6.00 -13.87
CA LYS A 20 -0.07 6.20 -13.59
C LYS A 20 0.79 4.93 -13.70
N PHE A 21 0.29 3.94 -14.44
CA PHE A 21 1.02 2.73 -14.79
C PHE A 21 0.99 2.57 -16.30
N SER A 22 2.12 2.18 -16.87
CA SER A 22 2.26 1.89 -18.29
C SER A 22 3.17 0.68 -18.48
N PHE A 23 2.77 -0.24 -19.37
CA PHE A 23 3.52 -1.46 -19.60
C PHE A 23 4.70 -1.12 -20.48
N LYS A 24 5.91 -1.48 -20.04
CA LYS A 24 7.16 -0.98 -20.65
C LYS A 24 8.19 -2.06 -20.97
N HIS A 25 8.02 -3.28 -20.46
CA HIS A 25 8.93 -4.38 -20.75
C HIS A 25 8.65 -4.93 -22.14
N THR A 26 9.68 -5.10 -22.94
CA THR A 26 9.61 -5.84 -24.20
C THR A 26 9.31 -7.32 -23.94
N ASP A 27 8.93 -8.06 -24.99
CA ASP A 27 8.66 -9.49 -24.86
C ASP A 27 9.91 -10.29 -24.48
N GLU A 28 11.09 -9.86 -24.94
CA GLU A 28 12.37 -10.47 -24.61
C GLU A 28 12.77 -10.23 -23.14
N GLU A 29 12.62 -9.00 -22.66
CA GLU A 29 12.84 -8.65 -21.25
C GLU A 29 11.88 -9.42 -20.34
N LEU A 30 10.59 -9.42 -20.68
CA LEU A 30 9.57 -10.14 -19.92
C LEU A 30 9.87 -11.64 -19.89
N TYR A 31 10.32 -12.22 -21.00
CA TYR A 31 10.70 -13.62 -21.05
C TYR A 31 11.87 -13.91 -20.11
N THR A 32 12.89 -13.06 -20.10
CA THR A 32 14.06 -13.17 -19.22
C THR A 32 13.67 -13.06 -17.74
N ILE A 33 12.82 -12.09 -17.39
CA ILE A 33 12.28 -11.91 -16.03
C ILE A 33 11.53 -13.18 -15.59
N ILE A 34 10.65 -13.71 -16.44
CA ILE A 34 9.86 -14.90 -16.15
C ILE A 34 10.74 -16.14 -16.00
N LEU A 35 11.77 -16.31 -16.85
CA LEU A 35 12.72 -17.41 -16.73
C LEU A 35 13.48 -17.36 -15.40
N ARG A 36 13.93 -16.17 -14.98
CA ARG A 36 14.60 -16.02 -13.68
C ARG A 36 13.65 -16.31 -12.52
N ALA A 37 12.43 -15.77 -12.56
CA ALA A 37 11.41 -16.06 -11.56
C ALA A 37 11.11 -17.57 -11.44
N LYS A 38 11.03 -18.27 -12.58
CA LYS A 38 10.87 -19.73 -12.64
C LYS A 38 12.02 -20.48 -11.98
N SER A 39 13.28 -20.11 -12.26
CA SER A 39 14.43 -20.81 -11.68
C SER A 39 14.50 -20.67 -10.16
N LEU A 40 13.97 -19.56 -9.62
CA LEU A 40 13.83 -19.31 -8.18
C LEU A 40 12.54 -19.84 -7.57
N LYS A 41 11.67 -20.49 -8.36
CA LYS A 41 10.35 -20.99 -7.95
C LYS A 41 9.46 -19.88 -7.34
N LEU A 42 9.57 -18.65 -7.86
CA LEU A 42 8.75 -17.54 -7.42
C LEU A 42 7.26 -17.82 -7.74
N PRO A 43 6.33 -17.64 -6.78
CA PRO A 43 4.91 -17.75 -7.03
C PRO A 43 4.43 -16.77 -8.12
N GLN A 44 3.40 -17.17 -8.86
CA GLN A 44 2.91 -16.39 -10.01
C GLN A 44 2.35 -15.03 -9.62
N ASP A 45 1.59 -14.98 -8.53
CA ASP A 45 1.04 -13.76 -7.97
C ASP A 45 2.13 -12.81 -7.43
N GLU A 46 3.19 -13.35 -6.81
CA GLU A 46 4.37 -12.54 -6.43
C GLU A 46 5.05 -11.93 -7.66
N LEU A 47 5.20 -12.69 -8.75
CA LEU A 47 5.79 -12.19 -9.99
C LEU A 47 4.91 -11.12 -10.66
N GLU A 48 3.60 -11.36 -10.73
CA GLU A 48 2.65 -10.40 -11.32
C GLU A 48 2.64 -9.07 -10.56
N ASP A 49 2.73 -9.10 -9.22
CA ASP A 49 2.85 -7.88 -8.41
C ASP A 49 4.19 -7.16 -8.65
N LEU A 50 5.30 -7.87 -8.73
CA LEU A 50 6.62 -7.30 -9.02
C LEU A 50 6.68 -6.64 -10.41
N LEU A 51 6.15 -7.33 -11.43
CA LEU A 51 6.01 -6.78 -12.78
C LEU A 51 5.10 -5.55 -12.78
N PHE A 52 3.95 -5.61 -12.11
CA PHE A 52 3.05 -4.46 -11.98
C PHE A 52 3.74 -3.26 -11.31
N ILE A 53 4.47 -3.47 -10.20
CA ILE A 53 5.24 -2.44 -9.51
C ILE A 53 6.25 -1.77 -10.46
N SER A 54 6.96 -2.55 -11.27
CA SER A 54 7.96 -2.03 -12.21
C SER A 54 7.37 -1.15 -13.33
N CYS A 55 6.07 -1.30 -13.61
CA CYS A 55 5.33 -0.52 -14.60
C CYS A 55 4.84 0.85 -14.08
N ARG A 56 5.21 1.25 -12.86
CA ARG A 56 4.83 2.54 -12.29
C ARG A 56 5.59 3.69 -12.95
N GLU A 57 4.88 4.66 -13.55
CA GLU A 57 5.49 5.78 -14.29
C GLU A 57 6.43 6.63 -13.43
N ALA A 58 6.07 6.85 -12.16
CA ALA A 58 6.84 7.71 -11.26
C ALA A 58 8.14 7.08 -10.72
N LYS A 59 8.32 5.75 -10.88
CA LYS A 59 9.50 5.02 -10.37
C LYS A 59 9.88 3.94 -11.38
N VAL A 60 10.78 4.31 -12.28
CA VAL A 60 11.25 3.42 -13.35
C VAL A 60 12.14 2.33 -12.76
N ILE A 61 11.71 1.07 -12.90
CA ILE A 61 12.52 -0.13 -12.65
C ILE A 61 12.72 -0.85 -13.99
N GLU A 62 13.94 -0.88 -14.51
CA GLU A 62 14.27 -1.61 -15.75
C GLU A 62 14.35 -3.13 -15.51
N ALA A 63 14.35 -3.91 -16.59
CA ALA A 63 14.29 -5.37 -16.52
C ALA A 63 15.42 -5.99 -15.67
N ASP A 64 16.67 -5.57 -15.88
CA ASP A 64 17.83 -6.05 -15.12
C ASP A 64 17.74 -5.71 -13.63
N GLU A 65 17.23 -4.53 -13.31
CA GLU A 65 17.02 -4.13 -11.92
C GLU A 65 15.86 -4.91 -11.28
N LEU A 66 14.79 -5.20 -12.04
CA LEU A 66 13.70 -6.04 -11.54
C LEU A 66 14.18 -7.47 -11.25
N ILE A 67 15.04 -8.03 -12.11
CA ILE A 67 15.67 -9.33 -11.90
C ILE A 67 16.50 -9.32 -10.61
N LYS A 68 17.34 -8.30 -10.40
CA LYS A 68 18.08 -8.13 -9.14
C LYS A 68 17.16 -8.03 -7.93
N GLN A 69 16.04 -7.31 -8.06
CA GLN A 69 15.06 -7.18 -6.99
C GLN A 69 14.36 -8.50 -6.66
N ILE A 70 14.06 -9.33 -7.67
CA ILE A 70 13.55 -10.70 -7.51
C ILE A 70 14.58 -11.55 -6.76
N ASP A 71 15.84 -11.48 -7.16
CA ASP A 71 16.93 -12.22 -6.53
C ASP A 71 17.16 -11.82 -5.08
N ASN A 72 17.19 -10.52 -4.80
CA ASN A 72 17.32 -9.96 -3.46
C ASN A 72 16.16 -10.38 -2.55
N TRP A 73 14.94 -10.36 -3.08
CA TRP A 73 13.76 -10.81 -2.33
C TRP A 73 13.89 -12.29 -1.96
N ILE A 74 14.15 -13.17 -2.93
CA ILE A 74 14.10 -14.62 -2.69
C ILE A 74 15.33 -15.12 -1.93
N ASN A 75 16.53 -14.71 -2.33
CA ASN A 75 17.77 -15.31 -1.85
C ASN A 75 18.30 -14.67 -0.56
N VAL A 76 17.84 -13.46 -0.23
CA VAL A 76 18.28 -12.72 0.96
C VAL A 76 17.10 -12.48 1.89
N VAL A 77 16.18 -11.57 1.55
CA VAL A 77 15.17 -11.07 2.48
C VAL A 77 14.18 -12.16 2.92
N LYS A 78 13.63 -12.95 1.98
CA LYS A 78 12.68 -14.04 2.29
C LYS A 78 13.36 -15.17 3.04
N LYS A 79 14.65 -15.41 2.77
CA LYS A 79 15.45 -16.46 3.41
C LYS A 79 15.81 -16.08 4.86
N GLU A 80 16.18 -14.84 5.09
CA GLU A 80 16.63 -14.33 6.39
C GLU A 80 15.46 -13.81 7.25
N GLY A 81 14.33 -13.47 6.62
CA GLY A 81 13.20 -12.84 7.31
C GLY A 81 13.45 -11.38 7.72
N LEU A 82 14.50 -10.74 7.17
CA LEU A 82 14.96 -9.41 7.59
C LEU A 82 15.00 -8.42 6.40
N PRO A 83 14.25 -7.30 6.44
CA PRO A 83 14.32 -6.25 5.41
C PRO A 83 15.64 -5.45 5.43
N TYR A 84 16.08 -4.95 4.27
CA TYR A 84 17.36 -4.29 4.02
C TYR A 84 17.66 -2.98 4.78
N LYS A 85 16.79 -2.53 5.68
CA LYS A 85 16.96 -1.31 6.48
C LYS A 85 17.22 -1.59 7.96
N PHE A 86 16.95 -2.82 8.39
CA PHE A 86 17.17 -3.25 9.76
C PHE A 86 18.62 -3.65 9.95
N THR A 87 19.21 -3.21 11.06
CA THR A 87 20.61 -3.49 11.42
C THR A 87 20.82 -4.92 11.91
N GLY A 88 19.74 -5.62 12.27
CA GLY A 88 19.78 -7.00 12.75
C GLY A 88 18.42 -7.45 13.29
N GLU A 89 18.35 -8.72 13.67
CA GLU A 89 17.15 -9.37 14.17
C GLU A 89 16.60 -8.71 15.45
N GLU A 90 17.47 -8.27 16.36
CA GLU A 90 17.06 -7.60 17.60
C GLU A 90 16.31 -6.30 17.33
N GLN A 91 16.84 -5.44 16.45
CA GLN A 91 16.17 -4.19 16.05
C GLN A 91 14.82 -4.50 15.40
N PHE A 92 14.78 -5.52 14.55
CA PHE A 92 13.58 -5.94 13.84
C PHE A 92 12.49 -6.43 14.78
N LEU A 93 12.82 -7.32 15.72
CA LEU A 93 11.87 -7.86 16.69
C LEU A 93 11.33 -6.77 17.63
N LYS A 94 12.20 -5.88 18.11
CA LYS A 94 11.80 -4.74 18.95
C LYS A 94 10.84 -3.82 18.19
N PHE A 95 11.22 -3.44 16.95
CA PHE A 95 10.39 -2.59 16.10
C PHE A 95 9.01 -3.21 15.83
N LYS A 96 8.97 -4.49 15.48
CA LYS A 96 7.74 -5.24 15.23
C LYS A 96 6.80 -5.20 16.45
N ASN A 97 7.33 -5.42 17.65
CA ASN A 97 6.54 -5.41 18.88
C ASN A 97 6.01 -4.00 19.19
N GLU A 98 6.86 -2.96 19.07
CA GLU A 98 6.46 -1.56 19.28
C GLU A 98 5.39 -1.11 18.28
N LEU A 99 5.52 -1.49 17.00
CA LEU A 99 4.52 -1.18 15.98
C LEU A 99 3.17 -1.84 16.29
N LYS A 100 3.16 -3.15 16.59
CA LYS A 100 1.91 -3.86 16.91
C LYS A 100 1.27 -3.32 18.17
N GLN A 101 2.04 -3.13 19.24
CA GLN A 101 1.50 -2.55 20.48
C GLN A 101 0.95 -1.14 20.25
N GLY A 102 1.66 -0.31 19.49
CA GLY A 102 1.22 1.03 19.12
C GLY A 102 -0.10 1.03 18.33
N LEU A 103 -0.25 0.13 17.36
CA LEU A 103 -1.48 -0.03 16.58
C LEU A 103 -2.65 -0.49 17.46
N GLN A 104 -2.40 -1.47 18.33
CA GLN A 104 -3.42 -1.97 19.27
C GLN A 104 -3.90 -0.86 20.22
N ASN A 105 -2.99 -0.05 20.75
CA ASN A 105 -3.31 1.06 21.66
C ASN A 105 -4.20 2.14 21.03
N ILE A 106 -4.19 2.26 19.70
CA ILE A 106 -5.04 3.20 18.96
C ILE A 106 -6.27 2.51 18.33
N GLY A 107 -6.56 1.26 18.74
CA GLY A 107 -7.74 0.53 18.29
C GLY A 107 -7.66 0.01 16.86
N VAL A 108 -6.45 -0.19 16.31
CA VAL A 108 -6.23 -0.82 15.00
C VAL A 108 -5.89 -2.30 15.19
N SER A 109 -6.54 -3.17 14.42
CA SER A 109 -6.24 -4.60 14.44
C SER A 109 -4.78 -4.89 14.08
N VAL A 110 -4.20 -5.86 14.77
CA VAL A 110 -2.81 -6.33 14.58
C VAL A 110 -2.73 -7.76 14.07
N SER A 111 -3.86 -8.31 13.61
CA SER A 111 -3.95 -9.68 13.07
C SER A 111 -3.15 -9.86 11.79
N ASP A 112 -2.97 -8.78 11.03
CA ASP A 112 -2.23 -8.78 9.77
C ASP A 112 -1.53 -7.43 9.60
N VAL A 113 -0.27 -7.37 10.05
CA VAL A 113 0.60 -6.20 9.92
C VAL A 113 1.76 -6.60 9.03
N ARG A 114 2.09 -5.77 8.05
CA ARG A 114 3.02 -6.10 6.99
C ARG A 114 4.08 -5.02 6.82
N ILE A 115 5.29 -5.47 6.46
CA ILE A 115 6.27 -4.63 5.77
C ILE A 115 6.16 -4.90 4.28
N GLN A 116 6.20 -3.84 3.48
CA GLN A 116 6.15 -3.87 2.02
C GLN A 116 7.20 -2.93 1.42
N GLY A 117 7.17 -2.79 0.09
CA GLY A 117 7.94 -1.77 -0.61
C GLY A 117 9.40 -2.16 -0.87
N SER A 118 10.23 -1.16 -1.18
CA SER A 118 11.60 -1.39 -1.66
C SER A 118 12.52 -2.01 -0.62
N SER A 119 12.24 -1.85 0.68
CA SER A 119 13.03 -2.47 1.76
C SER A 119 13.10 -3.99 1.70
N LEU A 120 12.19 -4.63 0.96
CA LEU A 120 12.20 -6.08 0.73
C LEU A 120 12.91 -6.52 -0.55
N ARG A 121 13.38 -5.57 -1.37
CA ARG A 121 13.85 -5.84 -2.74
C ARG A 121 15.20 -5.24 -3.05
N THR A 122 15.64 -4.22 -2.32
CA THR A 122 16.93 -3.57 -2.61
C THR A 122 17.61 -3.09 -1.34
N PRO A 123 18.95 -3.23 -1.24
CA PRO A 123 19.74 -2.64 -0.16
C PRO A 123 19.68 -1.11 -0.14
N ASN A 124 19.35 -0.49 -1.29
CA ASN A 124 19.30 0.97 -1.45
C ASN A 124 17.91 1.56 -1.12
N ALA A 125 17.11 0.89 -0.30
CA ALA A 125 15.77 1.35 0.05
C ALA A 125 15.82 2.66 0.86
N ASN A 126 15.04 3.66 0.46
CA ASN A 126 15.00 4.95 1.16
C ASN A 126 14.22 4.89 2.48
N ASP A 127 13.20 4.04 2.54
CA ASP A 127 12.21 3.93 3.60
C ASP A 127 11.74 2.48 3.80
N VAL A 128 10.98 2.28 4.88
CA VAL A 128 10.25 1.03 5.15
C VAL A 128 8.75 1.35 5.10
N ASP A 129 8.05 0.74 4.15
CA ASP A 129 6.59 0.88 4.00
C ASP A 129 5.88 -0.07 4.96
N LEU A 130 4.99 0.47 5.80
CA LEU A 130 4.24 -0.27 6.80
C LEU A 130 2.76 -0.31 6.43
N VAL A 131 2.14 -1.47 6.59
CA VAL A 131 0.71 -1.67 6.35
C VAL A 131 0.07 -2.44 7.50
N ALA A 132 -1.10 -2.02 7.96
CA ALA A 132 -1.99 -2.86 8.77
C ALA A 132 -3.26 -3.14 7.96
N MET A 133 -3.55 -4.42 7.75
CA MET A 133 -4.74 -4.87 7.04
C MET A 133 -5.91 -4.95 8.01
N VAL A 134 -7.03 -4.33 7.63
CA VAL A 134 -8.27 -4.27 8.40
C VAL A 134 -9.44 -4.76 7.56
N SER A 135 -10.53 -5.14 8.22
CA SER A 135 -11.75 -5.52 7.52
C SER A 135 -12.35 -4.33 6.76
N GLN A 136 -13.20 -4.60 5.76
CA GLN A 136 -13.94 -3.56 5.07
C GLN A 136 -14.82 -2.74 6.05
N ASN A 137 -15.38 -3.41 7.07
CA ASN A 137 -16.22 -2.77 8.08
C ASN A 137 -15.41 -1.83 8.98
N ASP A 138 -14.23 -2.24 9.46
CA ASP A 138 -13.36 -1.38 10.28
C ASP A 138 -12.89 -0.16 9.47
N PHE A 139 -12.52 -0.39 8.21
CA PHE A 139 -12.11 0.68 7.31
C PHE A 139 -13.22 1.73 7.11
N GLU A 140 -14.45 1.28 6.87
CA GLU A 140 -15.61 2.16 6.77
C GLU A 140 -15.90 2.89 8.07
N HIS A 141 -15.79 2.20 9.21
CA HIS A 141 -15.94 2.81 10.53
C HIS A 141 -14.97 3.98 10.71
N TYR A 142 -13.68 3.79 10.39
CA TYR A 142 -12.69 4.86 10.45
C TYR A 142 -13.00 6.03 9.51
N LEU A 143 -13.43 5.74 8.28
CA LEU A 143 -13.84 6.79 7.33
C LEU A 143 -15.03 7.59 7.87
N LYS A 144 -16.11 6.92 8.29
CA LYS A 144 -17.34 7.57 8.77
C LYS A 144 -17.08 8.43 10.01
N GLY A 145 -16.28 7.91 10.96
CA GLY A 145 -15.91 8.65 12.18
C GLY A 145 -15.15 9.95 11.90
N SER A 146 -14.46 10.03 10.76
CA SER A 146 -13.58 11.17 10.42
C SER A 146 -14.18 12.13 9.41
N PHE A 147 -15.03 11.59 8.53
CA PHE A 147 -15.71 12.32 7.48
C PHE A 147 -17.21 12.51 7.76
N ILE A 148 -17.61 12.51 9.05
CA ILE A 148 -19.00 12.63 9.54
C ILE A 148 -19.88 13.49 8.63
N LYS A 149 -19.42 14.70 8.27
CA LYS A 149 -20.10 15.58 7.32
C LYS A 149 -19.16 16.04 6.20
N LEU A 150 -19.70 16.07 4.98
CA LEU A 150 -19.15 16.74 3.81
C LEU A 150 -20.16 17.77 3.28
N THR A 151 -19.67 18.89 2.77
CA THR A 151 -20.52 19.99 2.28
C THR A 151 -20.24 20.26 0.81
N ASN A 152 -21.29 20.33 0.01
CA ASN A 152 -21.24 20.86 -1.34
C ASN A 152 -21.19 22.40 -1.25
N LYS A 153 -20.06 22.99 -1.66
CA LYS A 153 -19.84 24.44 -1.61
C LYS A 153 -20.70 25.21 -2.62
N LYS A 154 -21.19 24.55 -3.67
CA LYS A 154 -21.98 25.18 -4.73
C LYS A 154 -23.46 25.28 -4.34
N THR A 155 -24.01 24.24 -3.72
CA THR A 155 -25.44 24.17 -3.35
C THR A 155 -25.69 24.42 -1.87
N GLY A 156 -24.70 24.21 -1.01
CA GLY A 156 -24.84 24.25 0.44
C GLY A 156 -25.25 22.89 1.05
N ASP A 157 -25.49 21.87 0.23
CA ASP A 157 -25.95 20.55 0.70
C ASP A 157 -24.95 19.91 1.67
N ILE A 158 -25.47 19.27 2.71
CA ILE A 158 -24.68 18.57 3.73
C ILE A 158 -24.97 17.07 3.61
N PHE A 159 -23.91 16.31 3.34
CA PHE A 159 -23.94 14.84 3.34
C PHE A 159 -23.46 14.35 4.71
N ASN A 160 -24.31 13.61 5.42
CA ASN A 160 -23.95 12.95 6.68
C ASN A 160 -23.58 11.48 6.41
N LEU A 161 -22.34 11.10 6.72
CA LEU A 161 -21.79 9.79 6.38
C LEU A 161 -22.03 8.72 7.46
N THR A 162 -22.44 9.08 8.68
CA THR A 162 -22.48 8.14 9.82
C THR A 162 -23.35 6.91 9.52
N GLU A 163 -24.52 7.14 8.92
CA GLU A 163 -25.50 6.09 8.61
C GLU A 163 -25.45 5.59 7.16
N MET A 164 -24.58 6.15 6.32
CA MET A 164 -24.52 5.76 4.91
C MET A 164 -24.06 4.31 4.75
N SER A 165 -24.79 3.52 3.98
CA SER A 165 -24.37 2.22 3.47
C SER A 165 -23.13 2.35 2.57
N ASN A 166 -22.49 1.22 2.25
CA ASN A 166 -21.35 1.21 1.33
C ASN A 166 -21.73 1.74 -0.07
N GLU A 167 -22.93 1.44 -0.55
CA GLU A 167 -23.45 1.91 -1.84
C GLU A 167 -23.66 3.44 -1.86
N GLU A 168 -24.19 4.00 -0.76
CA GLU A 168 -24.33 5.45 -0.60
C GLU A 168 -22.96 6.14 -0.52
N LEU A 169 -22.00 5.54 0.21
CA LEU A 169 -20.62 6.02 0.26
C LEU A 169 -19.96 5.97 -1.13
N PHE A 170 -20.18 4.92 -1.91
CA PHE A 170 -19.69 4.81 -3.28
C PHE A 170 -20.27 5.90 -4.17
N THR A 171 -21.58 6.13 -4.09
CA THR A 171 -22.29 7.17 -4.83
C THR A 171 -21.74 8.56 -4.48
N LEU A 172 -21.57 8.85 -3.19
CA LEU A 172 -21.01 10.12 -2.73
C LEU A 172 -19.54 10.29 -3.17
N ALA A 173 -18.70 9.26 -3.02
CA ALA A 173 -17.30 9.31 -3.43
C ALA A 173 -17.17 9.56 -4.94
N THR A 174 -18.02 8.92 -5.75
CA THR A 174 -18.10 9.15 -7.20
C THR A 174 -18.54 10.58 -7.52
N TYR A 175 -19.55 11.09 -6.82
CA TYR A 175 -20.02 12.46 -7.00
C TYR A 175 -18.93 13.49 -6.68
N VAL A 176 -18.20 13.32 -5.58
CA VAL A 176 -17.06 14.17 -5.21
C VAL A 176 -15.96 14.11 -6.28
N ARG A 177 -15.60 12.90 -6.74
CA ARG A 177 -14.57 12.69 -7.77
C ARG A 177 -14.92 13.38 -9.08
N ASN A 178 -16.17 13.32 -9.51
CA ASN A 178 -16.63 13.89 -10.77
C ASN A 178 -16.87 15.41 -10.68
N ASN A 179 -16.97 15.96 -9.47
CA ASN A 179 -17.25 17.39 -9.24
C ASN A 179 -16.25 18.01 -8.25
N PRO A 180 -14.92 17.94 -8.50
CA PRO A 180 -13.91 18.32 -7.51
C PRO A 180 -14.00 19.80 -7.08
N SER A 181 -14.45 20.68 -7.98
CA SER A 181 -14.64 22.12 -7.69
C SER A 181 -15.77 22.40 -6.70
N TYR A 182 -16.70 21.46 -6.51
CA TYR A 182 -17.84 21.63 -5.59
C TYR A 182 -17.47 21.33 -4.14
N PHE A 183 -16.29 20.75 -3.88
CA PHE A 183 -15.91 20.29 -2.56
C PHE A 183 -14.57 20.86 -2.07
N ASN A 184 -14.21 20.57 -0.81
CA ASN A 184 -12.92 20.93 -0.23
C ASN A 184 -11.94 19.74 -0.22
N SER A 185 -10.72 20.00 0.22
CA SER A 185 -9.68 18.99 0.39
C SER A 185 -10.08 17.82 1.31
N LYS A 186 -10.97 18.06 2.29
CA LYS A 186 -11.50 17.00 3.16
C LYS A 186 -12.32 15.99 2.34
N ALA A 187 -13.23 16.44 1.49
CA ALA A 187 -13.98 15.54 0.61
C ALA A 187 -13.06 14.83 -0.42
N MET A 188 -12.06 15.54 -0.95
CA MET A 188 -11.08 14.91 -1.85
C MET A 188 -10.28 13.80 -1.15
N THR A 189 -9.94 14.01 0.12
CA THR A 189 -9.29 12.99 0.96
C THR A 189 -10.21 11.79 1.19
N PHE A 190 -11.49 12.03 1.49
CA PHE A 190 -12.50 10.98 1.63
C PHE A 190 -12.60 10.12 0.38
N GLN A 191 -12.86 10.71 -0.79
CA GLN A 191 -13.03 9.90 -2.01
C GLN A 191 -11.75 9.16 -2.38
N ASN A 192 -10.58 9.78 -2.20
CA ASN A 192 -9.30 9.11 -2.43
C ASN A 192 -9.14 7.89 -1.52
N ALA A 193 -9.39 8.05 -0.21
CA ALA A 193 -9.28 6.94 0.75
C ALA A 193 -10.29 5.83 0.43
N PHE A 194 -11.52 6.19 0.07
CA PHE A 194 -12.57 5.23 -0.29
C PHE A 194 -12.20 4.37 -1.51
N PHE A 195 -11.74 5.00 -2.59
CA PHE A 195 -11.41 4.26 -3.83
C PHE A 195 -10.06 3.55 -3.78
N THR A 196 -9.07 4.11 -3.09
CA THR A 196 -7.78 3.42 -2.91
C THR A 196 -7.83 2.33 -1.84
N LYS A 197 -8.89 2.34 -1.01
CA LYS A 197 -9.02 1.50 0.19
C LYS A 197 -7.79 1.61 1.11
N LYS A 198 -7.24 2.82 1.20
CA LYS A 198 -6.05 3.16 1.97
C LYS A 198 -6.26 4.44 2.78
N ILE A 199 -5.89 4.38 4.05
CA ILE A 199 -5.74 5.53 4.95
C ILE A 199 -4.25 5.66 5.25
N SER A 200 -3.68 6.85 5.04
CA SER A 200 -2.27 7.14 5.31
C SER A 200 -2.11 7.89 6.63
N SER A 201 -1.15 7.48 7.44
CA SER A 201 -0.72 8.19 8.65
C SER A 201 -0.12 9.59 8.36
N LYS A 202 0.26 9.87 7.11
CA LYS A 202 0.67 11.21 6.64
C LYS A 202 -0.51 12.18 6.58
N THR A 203 -1.75 11.69 6.53
CA THR A 203 -2.97 12.51 6.43
C THR A 203 -3.07 13.40 7.67
N THR A 204 -3.03 14.72 7.49
CA THR A 204 -2.93 15.66 8.60
C THR A 204 -4.27 16.17 9.10
N LYS A 205 -5.27 16.35 8.22
CA LYS A 205 -6.63 16.83 8.59
C LYS A 205 -7.71 16.34 7.59
N PRO A 206 -8.77 15.66 8.06
CA PRO A 206 -8.95 15.14 9.43
C PRO A 206 -7.95 14.00 9.71
N ALA A 207 -7.60 13.80 10.98
CA ALA A 207 -6.92 12.59 11.40
C ALA A 207 -7.93 11.44 11.33
N ILE A 208 -7.78 10.54 10.35
CA ILE A 208 -8.79 9.51 10.10
C ILE A 208 -8.84 8.47 11.23
N ILE A 209 -7.68 8.21 11.81
CA ILE A 209 -7.52 7.32 12.97
C ILE A 209 -6.73 8.11 14.01
N PRO A 210 -7.35 8.47 15.16
CA PRO A 210 -6.65 9.16 16.24
C PRO A 210 -5.38 8.41 16.66
N GLY A 211 -4.30 9.15 16.92
CA GLY A 211 -3.03 8.56 17.37
C GLY A 211 -2.14 7.95 16.27
N LEU A 212 -2.66 7.57 15.10
CA LEU A 212 -1.87 6.92 14.04
C LEU A 212 -0.65 7.76 13.58
N ARG A 213 -0.85 9.06 13.40
CA ARG A 213 0.25 9.98 13.05
C ARG A 213 1.31 10.08 14.15
N ASN A 214 0.89 10.03 15.42
CA ASN A 214 1.80 10.12 16.56
C ASN A 214 2.61 8.83 16.70
N LEU A 215 1.98 7.67 16.50
CA LEU A 215 2.67 6.39 16.43
C LEU A 215 3.77 6.40 15.36
N ARG A 216 3.43 6.81 14.13
CA ARG A 216 4.41 6.93 13.04
C ARG A 216 5.59 7.83 13.43
N LYS A 217 5.32 8.99 14.04
CA LYS A 217 6.37 9.91 14.50
C LYS A 217 7.27 9.27 15.57
N ALA A 218 6.69 8.59 16.54
CA ALA A 218 7.45 7.90 17.59
C ALA A 218 8.37 6.82 17.00
N LEU A 219 7.85 6.00 16.07
CA LEU A 219 8.67 5.00 15.38
C LEU A 219 9.79 5.65 14.55
N PHE A 220 9.52 6.75 13.86
CA PHE A 220 10.57 7.48 13.13
C PHE A 220 11.68 7.99 14.06
N GLU A 221 11.34 8.54 15.23
CA GLU A 221 12.35 9.03 16.18
C GLU A 221 13.16 7.90 16.81
N ASN A 222 12.52 6.77 17.15
CA ASN A 222 13.18 5.60 17.73
C ASN A 222 14.04 4.83 16.72
N TYR A 223 13.69 4.91 15.43
CA TYR A 223 14.30 4.13 14.35
C TYR A 223 14.63 5.00 13.14
N LYS A 224 15.45 6.04 13.35
CA LYS A 224 15.80 7.02 12.30
C LYS A 224 16.38 6.39 11.03
N ASN A 225 17.15 5.32 11.18
CA ASN A 225 17.72 4.57 10.06
C ASN A 225 16.65 3.95 9.15
N LEU A 226 15.45 3.65 9.67
CA LEU A 226 14.37 3.06 8.89
C LEU A 226 13.60 4.07 8.04
N ASN A 227 13.70 5.37 8.34
CA ASN A 227 12.95 6.45 7.67
C ASN A 227 11.46 6.10 7.49
N ILE A 228 10.75 5.87 8.61
CA ILE A 228 9.33 5.51 8.58
C ILE A 228 8.47 6.71 8.16
N GLU A 229 8.18 6.78 6.86
CA GLU A 229 7.41 7.88 6.30
C GLU A 229 5.90 7.70 6.41
N ASP A 230 5.38 6.47 6.35
CA ASP A 230 3.95 6.17 6.39
C ASP A 230 3.64 4.82 7.07
N ILE A 231 2.55 4.80 7.83
CA ILE A 231 1.79 3.61 8.20
C ILE A 231 0.47 3.68 7.43
N SER A 232 0.23 2.71 6.55
CA SER A 232 -1.00 2.60 5.78
C SER A 232 -1.99 1.67 6.48
N ILE A 233 -3.23 2.09 6.64
CA ILE A 233 -4.33 1.21 7.03
C ILE A 233 -5.11 0.86 5.77
N MET A 234 -5.26 -0.42 5.48
CA MET A 234 -5.74 -0.90 4.19
C MET A 234 -6.69 -2.09 4.31
N THR A 235 -7.54 -2.28 3.32
CA THR A 235 -8.31 -3.53 3.19
C THR A 235 -7.56 -4.52 2.29
N PRO A 236 -7.82 -5.84 2.42
CA PRO A 236 -7.43 -6.80 1.41
C PRO A 236 -7.89 -6.35 0.01
N LYS A 237 -7.07 -6.61 -1.01
CA LYS A 237 -7.28 -6.15 -2.39
C LYS A 237 -7.32 -4.63 -2.56
N GLY A 238 -6.92 -3.85 -1.55
CA GLY A 238 -6.72 -2.41 -1.69
C GLY A 238 -5.61 -2.09 -2.69
N GLY A 239 -5.51 -0.83 -3.12
CA GLY A 239 -4.68 -0.44 -4.28
C GLY A 239 -3.18 -0.72 -4.17
N LEU A 240 -2.68 -1.03 -2.97
CA LEU A 240 -1.28 -1.38 -2.69
C LEU A 240 -1.15 -2.71 -1.92
N ASP A 241 -2.17 -3.58 -1.91
CA ASP A 241 -2.05 -4.94 -1.39
C ASP A 241 -1.19 -5.75 -2.38
N LEU A 242 0.12 -5.55 -2.28
CA LEU A 242 1.13 -5.99 -3.23
C LEU A 242 2.16 -6.88 -2.55
N LYS A 243 2.62 -7.90 -3.27
CA LYS A 243 3.78 -8.69 -2.91
C LYS A 243 5.07 -8.11 -3.52
N PRO A 244 6.24 -8.40 -2.94
CA PRO A 244 6.43 -9.16 -1.70
C PRO A 244 6.04 -8.37 -0.46
N TYR A 245 5.71 -9.10 0.60
CA TYR A 245 5.54 -8.57 1.95
C TYR A 245 6.08 -9.55 2.99
N ILE A 246 6.46 -9.04 4.16
CA ILE A 246 6.70 -9.84 5.36
C ILE A 246 5.56 -9.54 6.34
N ASN A 247 4.94 -10.59 6.88
CA ASN A 247 3.96 -10.48 7.94
C ASN A 247 4.68 -10.38 9.30
N LEU A 248 4.25 -9.43 10.13
CA LEU A 248 4.78 -9.12 11.45
C LEU A 248 3.92 -9.77 12.54
#